data_AF-A0A0G4H3F2-F1
#
_entry.id   AF-A0A0G4H3F2-F1
#
_cell.length_a   1.000
_cell.length_b   1.000
_cell.length_c   1.000
_cell.angle_alpha   90.00
_cell.angle_beta   90.00
_cell.angle_gamma   90.00
#
_symmetry.space_group_name_H-M   'P 1'
#
loop_
_entity.id
_entity.type
_entity.pdbx_description
1 polymer ?
#
loop_
_entity_poly.entity_id
_entity_poly.type
_entity_poly.pdbx_seq_one_letter_code
_entity_poly.pdbx_strand_id
1 'polypeptide(L)'
;MALHQTISWQKEFFESTIGHLQDGVWLDNVSIEFFLASCLDIMKEIDIRSRAHLENISFFSFMMQEEEDGYLGGFSYDEIKRWICKENRRMKNKSFAEKELILIPVHKRKTHWFLVVLFSPKLSNAENLRESTWTLVIVDPLQNRLCEWKQENVVAPFQQLANLELQTGPPSRRKKRENVTLRVVEQIAGLPPQENDSDCGVFVCRYVAEILEEFASARDSFDCSSLFALLQTAHPGGKGVDRRTSARFLSLSQESMHFYRWEYRQLMERWAREKGQNEQQWETPTMKKHRVEEMRALIEARPPGVAPLQNINSAKRRRQHEATFLTGPGSMRKRKNKGAREMIQSSDETIEETSNNVQ
;
A
#
# COMPACT_ATOMS: atom_id res chain seq x y z
N MET A 1 -13.88 -0.11 7.98
CA MET A 1 -14.31 0.22 6.58
C MET A 1 -13.13 -0.01 5.64
N ALA A 2 -13.39 -0.57 4.47
CA ALA A 2 -12.44 -0.65 3.36
C ALA A 2 -12.02 0.72 2.84
N LEU A 3 -10.73 0.97 2.62
CA LEU A 3 -10.27 2.10 1.80
C LEU A 3 -10.66 1.97 0.30
N HIS A 4 -11.31 0.86 -0.08
CA HIS A 4 -11.60 0.54 -1.46
C HIS A 4 -13.08 0.35 -1.75
N GLN A 5 -13.75 1.49 -1.81
CA GLN A 5 -14.55 1.91 -2.95
C GLN A 5 -15.04 3.31 -2.64
N THR A 6 -14.28 4.36 -3.00
CA THR A 6 -14.84 5.72 -3.21
C THR A 6 -15.74 6.27 -2.10
N ILE A 7 -15.70 5.73 -0.88
CA ILE A 7 -16.30 6.32 0.31
C ILE A 7 -15.36 7.42 0.81
N SER A 8 -14.07 7.39 0.46
CA SER A 8 -13.13 8.49 0.76
C SER A 8 -13.60 9.83 0.20
N TRP A 9 -14.17 9.85 -1.00
CA TRP A 9 -14.73 11.07 -1.60
C TRP A 9 -16.16 11.41 -1.13
N GLN A 10 -16.85 10.43 -0.53
CA GLN A 10 -18.18 10.61 0.06
C GLN A 10 -18.11 10.96 1.55
N LYS A 11 -16.99 10.64 2.22
CA LYS A 11 -16.71 11.08 3.59
C LYS A 11 -16.54 12.58 3.53
N GLU A 12 -17.30 13.28 4.36
CA GLU A 12 -17.13 14.71 4.53
C GLU A 12 -15.75 14.97 5.12
N PHE A 13 -14.97 15.79 4.42
CA PHE A 13 -13.75 16.35 4.98
C PHE A 13 -14.18 17.55 5.83
N PHE A 14 -14.29 17.35 7.14
CA PHE A 14 -14.76 18.37 8.06
C PHE A 14 -13.76 19.53 8.15
N GLU A 15 -14.24 20.75 8.38
CA GLU A 15 -13.36 21.91 8.61
C GLU A 15 -12.39 21.68 9.78
N SER A 16 -12.82 20.93 10.79
CA SER A 16 -11.95 20.50 11.90
C SER A 16 -10.74 19.69 11.43
N THR A 17 -10.93 18.81 10.44
CA THR A 17 -9.84 18.00 9.84
C THR A 17 -8.82 18.89 9.13
N ILE A 18 -9.23 20.01 8.51
CA ILE A 18 -8.29 21.00 7.96
C ILE A 18 -7.44 21.64 9.07
N GLY A 19 -8.03 21.88 10.23
CA GLY A 19 -7.31 22.38 11.41
C GLY A 19 -6.17 21.46 11.85
N HIS A 20 -6.32 20.14 11.68
CA HIS A 20 -5.26 19.16 11.98
C HIS A 20 -4.07 19.21 11.01
N LEU A 21 -4.20 19.90 9.86
CA LEU A 21 -3.11 20.11 8.91
C LEU A 21 -2.31 21.39 9.18
N GLN A 22 -2.61 22.14 10.26
CA GLN A 22 -1.81 23.29 10.68
C GLN A 22 -0.46 22.84 11.25
N ASP A 23 0.58 23.67 11.13
CA ASP A 23 1.91 23.36 11.69
C ASP A 23 1.84 23.11 13.21
N GLY A 24 2.58 22.11 13.68
CA GLY A 24 2.61 21.73 15.09
C GLY A 24 1.39 20.95 15.59
N VAL A 25 0.36 20.73 14.76
CA VAL A 25 -0.84 19.97 15.13
C VAL A 25 -0.71 18.51 14.69
N TRP A 26 -1.16 17.58 15.51
CA TRP A 26 -1.18 16.16 15.18
C TRP A 26 -2.24 15.89 14.11
N LEU A 27 -1.86 15.15 13.06
CA LEU A 27 -2.86 14.69 12.09
C LEU A 27 -3.87 13.77 12.77
N ASP A 28 -5.14 14.02 12.50
CA ASP A 28 -6.22 13.12 12.92
C ASP A 28 -6.32 11.89 12.00
N ASN A 29 -7.11 10.93 12.48
CA ASN A 29 -7.45 9.71 11.77
C ASN A 29 -8.04 9.98 10.38
N VAL A 30 -8.89 11.01 10.26
CA VAL A 30 -9.61 11.34 9.02
C VAL A 30 -8.63 11.85 7.96
N SER A 31 -7.71 12.76 8.32
CA SER A 31 -6.70 13.33 7.43
C SER A 31 -5.80 12.23 6.83
N ILE A 32 -5.37 11.30 7.67
CA ILE A 32 -4.50 10.18 7.24
C ILE A 32 -5.29 9.22 6.36
N GLU A 33 -6.46 8.72 6.81
CA GLU A 33 -7.27 7.81 5.99
C GLU A 33 -7.60 8.40 4.62
N PHE A 34 -7.93 9.69 4.57
CA PHE A 34 -8.25 10.38 3.33
C PHE A 34 -7.05 10.44 2.38
N PHE A 35 -5.87 10.82 2.88
CA PHE A 35 -4.64 10.85 2.07
C PHE A 35 -4.31 9.46 1.52
N LEU A 36 -4.32 8.45 2.39
CA LEU A 36 -4.02 7.05 2.07
C LEU A 36 -4.99 6.48 1.02
N ALA A 37 -6.29 6.78 1.14
CA ALA A 37 -7.29 6.40 0.14
C ALA A 37 -6.98 7.00 -1.22
N SER A 38 -6.50 8.25 -1.21
CA SER A 38 -6.26 9.01 -2.42
C SER A 38 -5.00 8.52 -3.15
N CYS A 39 -3.95 8.11 -2.42
CA CYS A 39 -2.81 7.38 -3.00
C CYS A 39 -3.27 6.15 -3.80
N LEU A 40 -4.16 5.34 -3.22
CA LEU A 40 -4.72 4.18 -3.88
C LEU A 40 -5.58 4.52 -5.11
N ASP A 41 -6.30 5.63 -5.09
CA ASP A 41 -7.11 6.14 -6.20
C ASP A 41 -6.28 6.70 -7.35
N ILE A 42 -5.13 7.28 -7.07
CA ILE A 42 -4.18 7.73 -8.09
C ILE A 42 -3.55 6.53 -8.79
N MET A 43 -3.29 5.45 -8.04
CA MET A 43 -2.81 4.16 -8.55
C MET A 43 -3.90 3.29 -9.18
N LYS A 44 -4.86 3.90 -9.91
CA LYS A 44 -5.95 3.18 -10.59
C LYS A 44 -5.48 2.18 -11.66
N GLU A 45 -4.17 2.05 -11.91
CA GLU A 45 -3.64 0.92 -12.66
C GLU A 45 -4.11 -0.39 -12.01
N ILE A 46 -4.91 -1.15 -12.78
CA ILE A 46 -5.55 -2.40 -12.34
C ILE A 46 -4.53 -3.37 -11.74
N ASP A 47 -3.29 -3.36 -12.25
CA ASP A 47 -2.24 -4.28 -11.84
C ASP A 47 -1.74 -4.04 -10.41
N ILE A 48 -1.40 -2.81 -10.04
CA ILE A 48 -0.90 -2.47 -8.71
C ILE A 48 -1.95 -2.79 -7.66
N ARG A 49 -3.21 -2.40 -7.90
CA ARG A 49 -4.34 -2.69 -7.01
C ARG A 49 -4.59 -4.18 -6.80
N SER A 50 -4.17 -5.01 -7.74
CA SER A 50 -4.24 -6.45 -7.60
C SER A 50 -3.10 -6.97 -6.72
N ARG A 51 -1.94 -6.33 -6.70
CA ARG A 51 -0.72 -6.82 -6.03
C ARG A 51 -0.47 -6.16 -4.67
N ALA A 52 -0.78 -4.89 -4.52
CA ALA A 52 -0.68 -4.14 -3.28
C ALA A 52 -2.03 -4.06 -2.54
N HIS A 53 -1.96 -3.94 -1.23
CA HIS A 53 -3.08 -3.63 -0.35
C HIS A 53 -2.66 -2.56 0.66
N LEU A 54 -3.56 -1.63 0.96
CA LEU A 54 -3.35 -0.63 2.01
C LEU A 54 -4.52 -0.73 2.96
N GLU A 55 -4.21 -1.10 4.20
CA GLU A 55 -5.19 -1.17 5.26
C GLU A 55 -5.54 0.21 5.78
N ASN A 56 -6.75 0.32 6.32
CA ASN A 56 -7.15 1.53 7.03
C ASN A 56 -6.56 1.52 8.44
N ILE A 57 -6.50 2.70 9.06
CA ILE A 57 -5.85 2.89 10.37
C ILE A 57 -6.45 2.02 11.48
N SER A 58 -7.72 1.62 11.37
CA SER A 58 -8.37 0.78 12.38
C SER A 58 -7.94 -0.69 12.30
N PHE A 59 -7.35 -1.15 11.19
CA PHE A 59 -7.01 -2.55 11.00
C PHE A 59 -6.15 -3.09 12.15
N PHE A 60 -5.10 -2.36 12.51
CA PHE A 60 -4.19 -2.76 13.58
C PHE A 60 -4.89 -2.76 14.94
N SER A 61 -5.69 -1.71 15.22
CA SER A 61 -6.51 -1.62 16.43
C SER A 61 -7.46 -2.81 16.58
N PHE A 62 -8.15 -3.21 15.51
CA PHE A 62 -9.01 -4.41 15.52
C PHE A 62 -8.21 -5.71 15.68
N MET A 63 -7.07 -5.83 15.01
CA MET A 63 -6.18 -6.99 15.14
C MET A 63 -5.68 -7.16 16.58
N MET A 64 -5.43 -6.07 17.29
CA MET A 64 -4.88 -6.04 18.64
C MET A 64 -5.93 -5.83 19.73
N GLN A 65 -7.23 -5.85 19.38
CA GLN A 65 -8.35 -5.59 20.29
C GLN A 65 -8.12 -4.33 21.13
N GLU A 66 -7.75 -3.23 20.47
CA GLU A 66 -7.46 -1.95 21.13
C GLU A 66 -8.73 -1.37 21.75
N GLU A 67 -8.65 -1.05 23.05
CA GLU A 67 -9.72 -0.41 23.81
C GLU A 67 -9.74 1.11 23.62
N GLU A 68 -10.77 1.80 24.12
CA GLU A 68 -10.92 3.25 23.94
C GLU A 68 -9.79 4.07 24.57
N ASP A 69 -9.10 3.55 25.58
CA ASP A 69 -7.96 4.19 26.23
C ASP A 69 -6.62 3.94 25.51
N GLY A 70 -6.62 3.11 24.45
CA GLY A 70 -5.43 2.71 23.70
C GLY A 70 -4.68 1.52 24.29
N TYR A 71 -5.24 0.82 25.28
CA TYR A 71 -4.73 -0.45 25.76
C TYR A 71 -4.98 -1.57 24.74
N LEU A 72 -4.04 -2.51 24.60
CA LEU A 72 -4.14 -3.61 23.63
C LEU A 72 -4.59 -4.88 24.33
N GLY A 73 -5.76 -5.40 23.97
CA GLY A 73 -6.31 -6.66 24.50
C GLY A 73 -5.55 -7.91 24.02
N GLY A 74 -4.75 -7.77 22.96
CA GLY A 74 -3.91 -8.83 22.40
C GLY A 74 -4.32 -9.22 20.98
N PHE A 75 -3.52 -10.09 20.36
CA PHE A 75 -3.77 -10.51 18.98
C PHE A 75 -5.03 -11.38 18.87
N SER A 76 -5.96 -10.99 17.98
CA SER A 76 -7.14 -11.77 17.64
C SER A 76 -7.29 -11.93 16.13
N TYR A 77 -7.05 -13.16 15.65
CA TYR A 77 -7.24 -13.50 14.25
C TYR A 77 -8.72 -13.48 13.84
N ASP A 78 -9.63 -13.87 14.73
CA ASP A 78 -11.06 -13.96 14.41
C ASP A 78 -11.68 -12.60 14.05
N GLU A 79 -11.20 -11.52 14.68
CA GLU A 79 -11.63 -10.14 14.38
C GLU A 79 -11.26 -9.72 12.95
N ILE A 80 -10.08 -10.12 12.48
CA ILE A 80 -9.57 -9.71 11.16
C ILE A 80 -9.78 -10.74 10.05
N LYS A 81 -10.14 -12.00 10.36
CA LYS A 81 -10.24 -13.05 9.33
C LYS A 81 -11.21 -12.68 8.21
N ARG A 82 -12.35 -12.06 8.56
CA ARG A 82 -13.35 -11.62 7.59
C ARG A 82 -12.85 -10.44 6.74
N TRP A 83 -11.87 -9.68 7.23
CA TRP A 83 -11.32 -8.51 6.55
C TRP A 83 -10.31 -8.92 5.49
N ILE A 84 -9.51 -9.93 5.80
CA ILE A 84 -8.38 -10.37 4.99
C ILE A 84 -8.69 -11.56 4.06
N CYS A 85 -9.90 -12.12 4.15
CA CYS A 85 -10.33 -13.23 3.30
C CYS A 85 -10.61 -12.78 1.85
N LYS A 86 -10.57 -13.74 0.93
CA LYS A 86 -10.71 -13.51 -0.52
C LYS A 86 -12.08 -12.94 -0.91
N GLU A 87 -13.11 -13.39 -0.20
CA GLU A 87 -14.51 -12.99 -0.38
C GLU A 87 -14.73 -11.53 0.06
N ASN A 88 -13.81 -10.98 0.87
CA ASN A 88 -13.88 -9.58 1.22
C ASN A 88 -13.58 -8.72 -0.01
N ARG A 89 -14.54 -7.85 -0.35
CA ARG A 89 -14.43 -6.90 -1.46
C ARG A 89 -13.17 -6.04 -1.40
N ARG A 90 -12.66 -5.74 -0.18
CA ARG A 90 -11.37 -5.04 0.07
C ARG A 90 -10.21 -5.67 -0.65
N MET A 91 -10.20 -7.00 -0.65
CA MET A 91 -9.08 -7.79 -1.10
C MET A 91 -9.13 -8.06 -2.60
N LYS A 92 -10.25 -7.73 -3.26
CA LYS A 92 -10.46 -7.84 -4.71
C LYS A 92 -10.25 -9.26 -5.21
N ASN A 93 -10.93 -10.21 -4.59
CA ASN A 93 -10.85 -11.63 -4.93
C ASN A 93 -9.42 -12.19 -4.83
N LYS A 94 -8.60 -11.64 -3.93
CA LYS A 94 -7.31 -12.20 -3.54
C LYS A 94 -7.29 -12.39 -2.03
N SER A 95 -6.62 -13.39 -1.49
CA SER A 95 -6.36 -13.44 -0.05
C SER A 95 -5.23 -12.49 0.36
N PHE A 96 -5.03 -12.32 1.66
CA PHE A 96 -3.89 -11.61 2.23
C PHE A 96 -2.56 -12.16 1.71
N ALA A 97 -2.38 -13.49 1.79
CA ALA A 97 -1.21 -14.18 1.24
C ALA A 97 -1.04 -14.06 -0.29
N GLU A 98 -2.08 -13.65 -1.02
CA GLU A 98 -2.00 -13.46 -2.46
C GLU A 98 -1.55 -12.08 -2.89
N LYS A 99 -1.58 -11.08 -1.98
CA LYS A 99 -0.97 -9.76 -2.16
C LYS A 99 0.55 -9.88 -2.05
N GLU A 100 1.27 -9.03 -2.74
CA GLU A 100 2.73 -8.93 -2.72
C GLU A 100 3.22 -7.87 -1.74
N LEU A 101 2.46 -6.78 -1.61
CA LEU A 101 2.75 -5.65 -0.73
C LEU A 101 1.51 -5.33 0.10
N ILE A 102 1.67 -5.21 1.41
CA ILE A 102 0.60 -4.82 2.32
C ILE A 102 1.12 -3.68 3.21
N LEU A 103 0.42 -2.57 3.21
CA LEU A 103 0.77 -1.36 3.95
C LEU A 103 -0.24 -1.17 5.09
N ILE A 104 0.24 -0.97 6.31
CA ILE A 104 -0.59 -0.91 7.50
C ILE A 104 -0.12 0.27 8.35
N PRO A 105 -0.80 1.42 8.32
CA PRO A 105 -0.52 2.52 9.24
C PRO A 105 -0.87 2.09 10.67
N VAL A 106 -0.01 2.41 11.63
CA VAL A 106 -0.19 2.07 13.06
C VAL A 106 -0.12 3.34 13.90
N HIS A 107 -1.13 3.52 14.75
CA HIS A 107 -1.19 4.61 15.74
C HIS A 107 -0.86 4.06 17.13
N LYS A 108 0.39 4.15 17.55
CA LYS A 108 0.80 3.69 18.89
C LYS A 108 0.20 4.60 19.95
N ARG A 109 -0.69 4.05 20.80
CA ARG A 109 -1.26 4.72 21.98
C ARG A 109 -1.76 6.13 21.68
N LYS A 110 -2.35 6.34 20.51
CA LYS A 110 -2.86 7.64 20.06
C LYS A 110 -1.85 8.80 20.08
N THR A 111 -0.55 8.50 20.09
CA THR A 111 0.53 9.46 20.33
C THR A 111 1.70 9.30 19.38
N HIS A 112 1.67 8.35 18.44
CA HIS A 112 2.73 8.20 17.46
C HIS A 112 2.28 7.40 16.26
N TRP A 113 2.50 7.93 15.07
CA TRP A 113 2.23 7.24 13.80
C TRP A 113 3.51 6.63 13.23
N PHE A 114 3.40 5.37 12.81
CA PHE A 114 4.43 4.71 12.01
C PHE A 114 3.77 3.77 11.01
N LEU A 115 4.56 3.25 10.07
CA LEU A 115 4.06 2.38 9.01
C LEU A 115 4.66 0.98 9.15
N VAL A 116 3.79 -0.03 9.09
CA VAL A 116 4.17 -1.41 8.88
C VAL A 116 4.03 -1.75 7.40
N VAL A 117 5.08 -2.34 6.84
CA VAL A 117 5.14 -2.78 5.44
C VAL A 117 5.40 -4.28 5.44
N LEU A 118 4.49 -5.04 4.84
CA LEU A 118 4.56 -6.49 4.80
C LEU A 118 4.68 -6.97 3.36
N PHE A 119 5.74 -7.75 3.09
CA PHE A 119 5.99 -8.39 1.81
C PHE A 119 5.67 -9.87 1.91
N SER A 120 4.85 -10.35 0.98
CA SER A 120 4.56 -11.78 0.92
C SER A 120 5.69 -12.56 0.25
N PRO A 121 5.76 -13.88 0.52
CA PRO A 121 6.76 -14.75 -0.11
C PRO A 121 6.71 -14.74 -1.65
N LYS A 122 5.59 -14.35 -2.26
CA LYS A 122 5.47 -14.26 -3.72
C LYS A 122 6.46 -13.26 -4.31
N LEU A 123 6.70 -12.15 -3.61
CA LEU A 123 7.65 -11.14 -4.05
C LEU A 123 9.10 -11.65 -3.86
N SER A 124 9.35 -12.41 -2.78
CA SER A 124 10.66 -12.98 -2.44
C SER A 124 11.12 -14.11 -3.37
N ASN A 125 10.18 -14.90 -3.93
CA ASN A 125 10.50 -16.04 -4.79
C ASN A 125 11.17 -15.65 -6.12
N ALA A 126 11.14 -14.38 -6.51
CA ALA A 126 11.88 -13.88 -7.67
C ALA A 126 13.41 -13.94 -7.46
N GLU A 127 13.89 -13.94 -6.21
CA GLU A 127 15.33 -13.84 -5.87
C GLU A 127 15.98 -15.18 -5.47
N ASN A 128 15.42 -16.33 -5.85
CA ASN A 128 15.92 -17.68 -5.46
C ASN A 128 15.91 -17.97 -3.95
N LEU A 129 15.19 -17.18 -3.15
CA LEU A 129 14.93 -17.53 -1.75
C LEU A 129 13.98 -18.75 -1.75
N ARG A 130 14.52 -19.92 -1.42
CA ARG A 130 13.78 -21.20 -1.43
C ARG A 130 12.72 -21.32 -0.32
N GLU A 131 12.53 -20.29 0.49
CA GLU A 131 11.73 -20.34 1.70
C GLU A 131 10.51 -19.43 1.57
N SER A 132 9.36 -19.91 2.05
CA SER A 132 8.10 -19.16 2.13
C SER A 132 8.15 -18.06 3.20
N THR A 133 9.11 -17.15 3.07
CA THR A 133 9.44 -16.13 4.09
C THR A 133 8.66 -14.85 3.83
N TRP A 134 7.87 -14.43 4.81
CA TRP A 134 7.31 -13.09 4.83
C TRP A 134 8.37 -12.11 5.31
N THR A 135 8.37 -10.87 4.80
CA THR A 135 9.23 -9.80 5.32
C THR A 135 8.39 -8.70 5.92
N LEU A 136 8.55 -8.47 7.22
CA LEU A 136 7.95 -7.37 7.97
C LEU A 136 8.96 -6.22 8.09
N VAL A 137 8.61 -5.04 7.61
CA VAL A 137 9.42 -3.84 7.74
C VAL A 137 8.68 -2.80 8.57
N ILE A 138 9.37 -2.24 9.56
CA ILE A 138 8.84 -1.17 10.41
C ILE A 138 9.49 0.15 9.97
N VAL A 139 8.67 1.08 9.49
CA VAL A 139 9.10 2.40 9.03
C VAL A 139 8.63 3.43 10.04
N ASP A 140 9.53 3.83 10.94
CA ASP A 140 9.23 4.73 12.05
C ASP A 140 10.03 6.05 11.92
N PRO A 141 9.35 7.20 11.80
CA PRO A 141 10.02 8.49 11.65
C PRO A 141 10.79 8.93 12.91
N LEU A 142 10.40 8.49 14.11
CA LEU A 142 11.17 8.75 15.34
C LEU A 142 12.39 7.84 15.49
N GLN A 143 12.62 6.93 14.55
CA GLN A 143 13.72 5.96 14.59
C GLN A 143 13.77 5.15 15.89
N ASN A 144 12.62 5.00 16.56
CA ASN A 144 12.46 4.12 17.71
C ASN A 144 12.66 2.69 17.21
N ARG A 145 13.89 2.20 17.28
CA ARG A 145 14.27 0.82 16.90
C ARG A 145 13.40 -0.18 17.64
N LEU A 146 13.45 -1.45 17.22
CA LEU A 146 12.57 -2.55 17.64
C LEU A 146 12.51 -2.75 19.17
N CYS A 147 11.84 -1.82 19.85
CA CYS A 147 11.68 -1.78 21.29
C CYS A 147 10.73 -2.87 21.70
N GLU A 148 10.74 -3.22 22.98
CA GLU A 148 9.91 -4.26 23.58
C GLU A 148 8.45 -4.16 23.11
N TRP A 149 7.87 -2.95 23.15
CA TRP A 149 6.51 -2.72 22.67
C TRP A 149 6.30 -3.14 21.21
N LYS A 150 7.24 -2.85 20.30
CA LYS A 150 7.12 -3.26 18.88
C LYS A 150 7.33 -4.76 18.71
N GLN A 151 8.22 -5.38 19.50
CA GLN A 151 8.40 -6.82 19.47
C GLN A 151 7.11 -7.54 19.86
N GLU A 152 6.52 -7.12 20.97
CA GLU A 152 5.32 -7.74 21.55
C GLU A 152 4.05 -7.44 20.75
N ASN A 153 3.88 -6.20 20.29
CA ASN A 153 2.60 -5.75 19.75
C ASN A 153 2.58 -5.65 18.22
N VAL A 154 3.74 -5.69 17.56
CA VAL A 154 3.82 -5.68 16.09
C VAL A 154 4.39 -7.00 15.61
N VAL A 155 5.64 -7.32 15.95
CA VAL A 155 6.34 -8.49 15.40
C VAL A 155 5.64 -9.80 15.76
N ALA A 156 5.36 -10.05 17.04
CA ALA A 156 4.74 -11.30 17.46
C ALA A 156 3.34 -11.52 16.84
N PRO A 157 2.42 -10.52 16.82
CA PRO A 157 1.14 -10.62 16.14
C PRO A 157 1.25 -10.89 14.64
N PHE A 158 2.15 -10.19 13.93
CA PHE A 158 2.35 -10.44 12.49
C PHE A 158 2.98 -11.82 12.22
N GLN A 159 3.81 -12.34 13.12
CA GLN A 159 4.33 -13.71 13.03
C GLN A 159 3.21 -14.73 13.22
N GLN A 160 2.29 -14.49 14.15
CA GLN A 160 1.09 -15.33 14.33
C GLN A 160 0.17 -15.27 13.12
N LEU A 161 -0.09 -14.07 12.58
CA LEU A 161 -0.88 -13.87 11.37
C LEU A 161 -0.30 -14.62 10.17
N ALA A 162 1.01 -14.48 9.93
CA ALA A 162 1.71 -15.18 8.84
C ALA A 162 1.56 -16.71 8.97
N ASN A 163 1.66 -17.24 10.20
CA ASN A 163 1.47 -18.66 10.48
C ASN A 163 0.03 -19.14 10.20
N LEU A 164 -0.98 -18.32 10.53
CA LEU A 164 -2.40 -18.68 10.36
C LEU A 164 -2.83 -18.63 8.89
N GLU A 165 -2.39 -17.63 8.13
CA GLU A 165 -2.71 -17.50 6.69
C GLU A 165 -2.25 -18.71 5.84
N LEU A 166 -1.26 -19.47 6.31
CA LEU A 166 -0.82 -20.70 5.64
C LEU A 166 -1.70 -21.90 5.98
N GLN A 167 -2.22 -21.93 7.20
CA GLN A 167 -3.06 -23.03 7.68
C GLN A 167 -4.43 -23.00 7.03
N THR A 168 -4.94 -21.79 6.75
CA THR A 168 -6.23 -21.53 6.12
C THR A 168 -6.21 -21.71 4.59
N GLY A 169 -5.04 -21.86 3.98
CA GLY A 169 -4.89 -22.12 2.55
C GLY A 169 -5.52 -23.45 2.07
N PRO A 170 -5.78 -23.61 0.76
CA PRO A 170 -6.46 -24.78 0.20
C PRO A 170 -5.73 -26.09 0.52
N PRO A 171 -6.46 -27.21 0.74
CA PRO A 171 -5.89 -28.48 1.21
C PRO A 171 -4.77 -29.04 0.33
N SER A 172 -4.79 -28.75 -0.97
CA SER A 172 -3.78 -29.18 -1.94
C SER A 172 -2.36 -28.67 -1.62
N ARG A 173 -2.23 -27.61 -0.82
CA ARG A 173 -0.94 -27.07 -0.36
C ARG A 173 -0.49 -27.58 1.02
N ARG A 174 -1.31 -28.39 1.72
CA ARG A 174 -1.02 -28.82 3.10
C ARG A 174 0.06 -29.89 3.23
N LYS A 175 0.44 -30.58 2.15
CA LYS A 175 1.33 -31.77 2.23
C LYS A 175 2.82 -31.46 2.43
N LYS A 176 3.25 -30.20 2.37
CA LYS A 176 4.62 -29.78 2.69
C LYS A 176 4.58 -28.49 3.51
N ARG A 177 4.20 -28.63 4.79
CA ARG A 177 4.21 -27.52 5.76
C ARG A 177 5.66 -27.19 6.11
N GLU A 178 6.32 -26.43 5.24
CA GLU A 178 7.56 -25.76 5.61
C GLU A 178 7.24 -24.70 6.68
N ASN A 179 8.09 -24.58 7.70
CA ASN A 179 7.95 -23.53 8.70
C ASN A 179 8.04 -22.18 8.00
N VAL A 180 7.01 -21.36 8.16
CA VAL A 180 7.08 -19.99 7.66
C VAL A 180 7.77 -19.11 8.67
N THR A 181 8.80 -18.47 8.16
CA THR A 181 9.61 -17.51 8.88
C THR A 181 9.08 -16.11 8.57
N LEU A 182 9.01 -15.26 9.59
CA LEU A 182 8.88 -13.82 9.42
C LEU A 182 10.27 -13.21 9.55
N ARG A 183 10.81 -12.69 8.45
CA ARG A 183 11.99 -11.85 8.49
C ARG A 183 11.58 -10.47 8.95
N VAL A 184 12.18 -9.97 10.02
CA VAL A 184 11.92 -8.62 10.54
C VAL A 184 13.04 -7.69 10.09
N VAL A 185 12.66 -6.56 9.52
CA VAL A 185 13.51 -5.42 9.17
C VAL A 185 13.11 -4.28 10.08
N GLU A 186 13.95 -4.01 11.08
CA GLU A 186 13.62 -3.09 12.17
C GLU A 186 13.59 -1.63 11.74
N GLN A 187 14.44 -1.26 10.79
CA GLN A 187 14.59 0.11 10.32
C GLN A 187 15.22 0.14 8.92
N ILE A 188 14.76 1.06 8.08
CA ILE A 188 15.40 1.37 6.81
C ILE A 188 16.56 2.32 7.07
N ALA A 189 17.77 1.94 6.66
CA ALA A 189 18.95 2.77 6.86
C ALA A 189 18.85 4.07 6.05
N GLY A 190 19.20 5.19 6.68
CA GLY A 190 19.28 6.49 6.03
C GLY A 190 17.95 7.24 5.90
N LEU A 191 16.84 6.73 6.45
CA LEU A 191 15.62 7.55 6.55
C LEU A 191 15.89 8.78 7.42
N PRO A 192 15.56 9.99 6.96
CA PRO A 192 15.63 11.18 7.80
C PRO A 192 14.77 10.99 9.06
N PRO A 193 15.30 11.28 10.25
CA PRO A 193 14.49 11.28 11.46
C PRO A 193 13.52 12.45 11.45
N GLN A 194 12.37 12.26 12.08
CA GLN A 194 11.49 13.35 12.49
C GLN A 194 12.13 14.11 13.65
N GLU A 195 12.05 15.44 13.60
CA GLU A 195 12.66 16.33 14.59
C GLU A 195 11.62 16.95 15.55
N ASN A 196 10.34 16.95 15.19
CA ASN A 196 9.26 17.43 16.05
C ASN A 196 8.40 16.27 16.60
N ASP A 197 7.32 16.57 17.31
CA ASP A 197 6.41 15.58 17.89
C ASP A 197 5.23 15.22 16.99
N SER A 198 4.75 16.17 16.18
CA SER A 198 3.45 16.09 15.50
C SER A 198 3.47 15.66 14.04
N ASP A 199 4.62 15.58 13.36
CA ASP A 199 4.70 15.23 11.92
C ASP A 199 4.66 13.74 11.61
N CYS A 200 4.62 12.86 12.61
CA CYS A 200 4.65 11.42 12.39
C CYS A 200 3.57 10.94 11.41
N GLY A 201 2.38 11.56 11.43
CA GLY A 201 1.30 11.28 10.47
C GLY A 201 1.63 11.72 9.04
N VAL A 202 2.28 12.88 8.86
CA VAL A 202 2.71 13.40 7.55
C VAL A 202 3.80 12.49 6.96
N PHE A 203 4.75 12.06 7.80
CA PHE A 203 5.75 11.06 7.45
C PHE A 203 5.09 9.76 6.95
N VAL A 204 4.11 9.21 7.68
CA VAL A 204 3.39 7.98 7.25
C VAL A 204 2.71 8.17 5.89
N CYS A 205 2.00 9.28 5.69
CA CYS A 205 1.38 9.62 4.41
C CYS A 205 2.41 9.60 3.27
N ARG A 206 3.57 10.23 3.49
CA ARG A 206 4.62 10.31 2.47
C ARG A 206 5.35 8.98 2.24
N TYR A 207 5.62 8.21 3.30
CA TYR A 207 6.19 6.86 3.16
C TYR A 207 5.30 5.97 2.31
N VAL A 208 3.98 5.98 2.54
CA VAL A 208 3.04 5.22 1.72
C VAL A 208 3.10 5.66 0.27
N ALA A 209 3.09 6.98 0.00
CA ALA A 209 3.19 7.49 -1.36
C ALA A 209 4.47 7.05 -2.09
N GLU A 210 5.63 7.17 -1.44
CA GLU A 210 6.92 6.76 -2.03
C GLU A 210 7.01 5.25 -2.28
N ILE A 211 6.63 4.43 -1.29
CA ILE A 211 6.66 2.96 -1.41
C ILE A 211 5.78 2.51 -2.58
N LEU A 212 4.60 3.10 -2.70
CA LEU A 212 3.65 2.78 -3.73
C LEU A 212 4.13 3.20 -5.13
N GLU A 213 4.73 4.40 -5.25
CA GLU A 213 5.30 4.88 -6.52
C GLU A 213 6.50 4.03 -6.95
N GLU A 214 7.34 3.61 -6.01
CA GLU A 214 8.47 2.72 -6.25
C GLU A 214 8.01 1.31 -6.63
N PHE A 215 7.04 0.75 -5.91
CA PHE A 215 6.42 -0.55 -6.21
C PHE A 215 5.75 -0.57 -7.59
N ALA A 216 5.08 0.51 -7.97
CA ALA A 216 4.53 0.71 -9.31
C ALA A 216 5.61 0.68 -10.39
N SER A 217 6.74 1.34 -10.12
CA SER A 217 7.86 1.48 -11.06
C SER A 217 8.65 0.18 -11.24
N ALA A 218 8.75 -0.65 -10.20
CA ALA A 218 9.49 -1.92 -10.24
C ALA A 218 8.88 -2.94 -11.22
N ARG A 219 7.57 -2.82 -11.54
CA ARG A 219 6.83 -3.70 -12.45
C ARG A 219 7.52 -3.91 -13.80
N ASP A 220 8.08 -2.85 -14.37
CA ASP A 220 8.63 -2.88 -15.73
C ASP A 220 10.01 -3.58 -15.79
N SER A 221 10.61 -3.89 -14.64
CA SER A 221 11.99 -4.39 -14.55
C SER A 221 12.15 -5.83 -14.06
N PHE A 222 11.09 -6.49 -13.58
CA PHE A 222 11.16 -7.72 -12.74
C PHE A 222 12.09 -7.58 -11.52
N ASP A 223 12.64 -6.40 -11.30
CA ASP A 223 13.73 -6.13 -10.39
C ASP A 223 13.18 -5.31 -9.23
N CYS A 224 12.53 -6.02 -8.32
CA CYS A 224 12.14 -5.44 -7.04
C CYS A 224 13.36 -5.19 -6.14
N SER A 225 14.59 -5.43 -6.62
CA SER A 225 15.81 -5.20 -5.85
C SER A 225 16.01 -3.74 -5.48
N SER A 226 15.37 -2.75 -6.12
CA SER A 226 15.40 -1.36 -5.61
C SER A 226 14.60 -1.20 -4.32
N LEU A 227 13.33 -1.61 -4.35
CA LEU A 227 12.45 -1.61 -3.19
C LEU A 227 12.99 -2.53 -2.10
N PHE A 228 13.47 -3.72 -2.46
CA PHE A 228 14.10 -4.62 -1.50
C PHE A 228 15.47 -4.15 -1.05
N ALA A 229 16.33 -3.56 -1.88
CA ALA A 229 17.61 -3.00 -1.41
C ALA A 229 17.38 -1.85 -0.43
N LEU A 230 16.36 -1.03 -0.68
CA LEU A 230 15.92 -0.03 0.28
C LEU A 230 15.64 -0.66 1.65
N LEU A 231 15.01 -1.85 1.67
CA LEU A 231 14.58 -2.54 2.88
C LEU A 231 15.60 -3.56 3.41
N GLN A 232 16.59 -3.99 2.62
CA GLN A 232 17.58 -5.01 2.96
C GLN A 232 18.84 -4.41 3.61
N THR A 233 19.03 -3.09 3.59
CA THR A 233 20.17 -2.39 4.22
C THR A 233 20.23 -2.52 5.76
N ALA A 234 19.27 -3.20 6.39
CA ALA A 234 19.15 -3.32 7.84
C ALA A 234 19.95 -4.46 8.50
N HIS A 235 20.80 -5.21 7.78
CA HIS A 235 21.54 -6.31 8.41
C HIS A 235 22.63 -5.80 9.38
N PRO A 236 22.62 -6.20 10.67
CA PRO A 236 23.58 -5.72 11.69
C PRO A 236 25.05 -6.13 11.51
N GLY A 237 25.44 -6.79 10.42
CA GLY A 237 26.79 -7.34 10.24
C GLY A 237 27.35 -7.32 8.82
N GLY A 238 26.62 -6.77 7.84
CA GLY A 238 27.04 -6.74 6.45
C GLY A 238 28.09 -5.66 6.18
N LYS A 239 29.38 -6.00 6.24
CA LYS A 239 30.46 -5.14 5.73
C LYS A 239 30.34 -5.04 4.20
N GLY A 240 29.67 -4.01 3.70
CA GLY A 240 29.78 -3.59 2.28
C GLY A 240 28.54 -3.69 1.39
N VAL A 241 27.32 -3.53 1.92
CA VAL A 241 26.14 -3.38 1.06
C VAL A 241 26.08 -1.96 0.50
N ASP A 242 26.01 -1.85 -0.84
CA ASP A 242 25.88 -0.59 -1.59
C ASP A 242 24.68 0.21 -1.05
N ARG A 243 24.96 1.33 -0.38
CA ARG A 243 24.00 2.16 0.36
C ARG A 243 23.19 3.05 -0.58
N ARG A 244 22.45 2.45 -1.51
CA ARG A 244 21.50 3.23 -2.32
C ARG A 244 20.13 3.19 -1.67
N THR A 245 20.02 3.86 -0.53
CA THR A 245 18.69 4.36 -0.11
C THR A 245 18.19 5.23 -1.26
N SER A 246 16.99 4.93 -1.76
CA SER A 246 16.39 5.66 -2.86
C SER A 246 16.40 7.15 -2.53
N ALA A 247 16.89 7.97 -3.48
CA ALA A 247 17.01 9.41 -3.30
C ALA A 247 15.67 10.07 -2.89
N ARG A 248 14.55 9.42 -3.24
CA ARG A 248 13.20 9.77 -2.79
C ARG A 248 13.07 9.75 -1.28
N PHE A 249 13.42 8.64 -0.64
CA PHE A 249 13.32 8.52 0.81
C PHE A 249 14.32 9.42 1.54
N LEU A 250 15.51 9.62 0.97
CA LEU A 250 16.50 10.56 1.52
C LEU A 250 16.01 12.02 1.47
N SER A 251 15.12 12.35 0.53
CA SER A 251 14.54 13.69 0.43
C SER A 251 13.42 13.97 1.44
N LEU A 252 13.02 12.98 2.24
CA LEU A 252 11.94 13.13 3.23
C LEU A 252 12.43 13.76 4.54
N SER A 253 13.14 14.89 4.46
CA SER A 253 13.57 15.64 5.65
C SER A 253 12.40 16.26 6.40
N GLN A 254 12.68 16.76 7.60
CA GLN A 254 11.72 17.55 8.38
C GLN A 254 11.19 18.77 7.60
N GLU A 255 12.07 19.49 6.90
CA GLU A 255 11.69 20.61 6.03
C GLU A 255 10.72 20.17 4.92
N SER A 256 10.98 19.02 4.30
CA SER A 256 10.08 18.43 3.30
C SER A 256 8.72 18.11 3.90
N MET A 257 8.64 17.65 5.16
CA MET A 257 7.36 17.38 5.80
C MET A 257 6.54 18.64 6.03
N HIS A 258 7.17 19.76 6.41
CA HIS A 258 6.50 21.05 6.49
C HIS A 258 5.92 21.47 5.13
N PHE A 259 6.70 21.31 4.06
CA PHE A 259 6.22 21.56 2.70
C PHE A 259 5.00 20.69 2.34
N TYR A 260 5.08 19.37 2.55
CA TYR A 260 3.98 18.46 2.22
C TYR A 260 2.73 18.70 3.08
N ARG A 261 2.90 19.01 4.37
CA ARG A 261 1.81 19.39 5.27
C ARG A 261 1.10 20.64 4.74
N TRP A 262 1.87 21.68 4.41
CA TRP A 262 1.35 22.94 3.88
C TRP A 262 0.60 22.74 2.57
N GLU A 263 1.20 22.06 1.59
CA GLU A 263 0.55 21.76 0.30
C GLU A 263 -0.74 20.95 0.49
N TYR A 264 -0.73 19.96 1.39
CA TYR A 264 -1.91 19.17 1.69
C TYR A 264 -3.03 20.03 2.28
N ARG A 265 -2.69 20.90 3.24
CA ARG A 265 -3.62 21.88 3.81
C ARG A 265 -4.20 22.80 2.74
N GLN A 266 -3.36 23.38 1.89
CA GLN A 266 -3.79 24.29 0.83
C GLN A 266 -4.78 23.62 -0.14
N LEU A 267 -4.53 22.35 -0.47
CA LEU A 267 -5.44 21.57 -1.30
C LEU A 267 -6.79 21.36 -0.60
N MET A 268 -6.79 20.96 0.68
CA MET A 268 -8.04 20.73 1.43
C MET A 268 -8.84 22.02 1.64
N GLU A 269 -8.19 23.14 1.92
CA GLU A 269 -8.84 24.46 2.04
C GLU A 269 -9.49 24.90 0.72
N ARG A 270 -8.82 24.65 -0.41
CA ARG A 270 -9.38 24.93 -1.74
C ARG A 270 -10.64 24.10 -2.00
N TRP A 271 -10.55 22.80 -1.74
CA TRP A 271 -11.65 21.86 -1.89
C TRP A 271 -12.85 22.20 -1.01
N ALA A 272 -12.63 22.62 0.24
CA ALA A 272 -13.70 23.06 1.11
C ALA A 272 -14.43 24.29 0.52
N ARG A 273 -13.69 25.28 0.01
CA ARG A 273 -14.28 26.46 -0.66
C ARG A 273 -15.07 26.09 -1.91
N GLU A 274 -14.52 25.23 -2.77
CA GLU A 274 -15.17 24.78 -4.00
C GLU A 274 -16.45 23.99 -3.71
N LYS A 275 -16.44 23.08 -2.72
CA LYS A 275 -17.63 22.37 -2.26
C LYS A 275 -18.71 23.34 -1.80
N GLY A 276 -18.35 24.35 -1.00
CA GLY A 276 -19.29 25.36 -0.51
C GLY A 276 -19.87 26.26 -1.61
N GLN A 277 -19.10 26.55 -2.66
CA GLN A 277 -19.56 27.36 -3.79
C GLN A 277 -20.43 26.57 -4.79
N ASN A 278 -20.21 25.26 -4.91
CA ASN A 278 -20.81 24.47 -5.98
C ASN A 278 -21.10 23.01 -5.57
N GLU A 279 -21.91 22.86 -4.53
CA GLU A 279 -22.25 21.57 -3.93
C GLU A 279 -22.83 20.57 -4.96
N GLN A 280 -23.67 21.07 -5.88
CA GLN A 280 -24.28 20.22 -6.93
C GLN A 280 -23.24 19.64 -7.90
N GLN A 281 -22.16 20.37 -8.20
CA GLN A 281 -21.11 19.86 -9.09
C GLN A 281 -20.07 19.00 -8.37
N TRP A 282 -19.98 19.07 -7.04
CA TRP A 282 -18.97 18.39 -6.22
C TRP A 282 -18.92 16.87 -6.45
N GLU A 283 -20.12 16.26 -6.58
CA GLU A 283 -20.29 14.82 -6.74
C GLU A 283 -20.21 14.34 -8.19
N THR A 284 -20.07 15.26 -9.16
CA THR A 284 -20.01 14.91 -10.57
C THR A 284 -18.75 14.10 -10.90
N PRO A 285 -18.81 13.19 -11.91
CA PRO A 285 -17.62 12.47 -12.37
C PRO A 285 -16.47 13.38 -12.80
N THR A 286 -16.78 14.53 -13.40
CA THR A 286 -15.79 15.53 -13.82
C THR A 286 -15.03 16.10 -12.63
N MET A 287 -15.75 16.53 -11.59
CA MET A 287 -15.10 17.07 -10.39
C MET A 287 -14.31 16.00 -9.63
N LYS A 288 -14.82 14.77 -9.55
CA LYS A 288 -14.06 13.63 -9.00
C LYS A 288 -12.76 13.37 -9.76
N LYS A 289 -12.78 13.46 -11.09
CA LYS A 289 -11.56 13.34 -11.90
C LYS A 289 -10.60 14.49 -11.62
N HIS A 290 -11.08 15.72 -11.55
CA HIS A 290 -10.28 16.91 -11.24
C HIS A 290 -9.53 16.76 -9.91
N ARG A 291 -10.24 16.41 -8.84
CA ARG A 291 -9.65 16.20 -7.50
C ARG A 291 -8.60 15.08 -7.48
N VAL A 292 -8.80 14.01 -8.25
CA VAL A 292 -7.78 12.96 -8.39
C VAL A 292 -6.50 13.49 -9.03
N GLU A 293 -6.60 14.38 -10.03
CA GLU A 293 -5.40 14.98 -10.65
C GLU A 293 -4.72 16.00 -9.74
N GLU A 294 -5.47 16.77 -8.95
CA GLU A 294 -4.85 17.68 -7.96
C GLU A 294 -4.17 16.90 -6.82
N MET A 295 -4.76 15.81 -6.35
CA MET A 295 -4.10 14.93 -5.38
C MET A 295 -2.85 14.27 -6.01
N ARG A 296 -2.91 13.88 -7.29
CA ARG A 296 -1.72 13.40 -8.01
C ARG A 296 -0.63 14.46 -8.00
N ALA A 297 -0.98 15.71 -8.31
CA ALA A 297 -0.05 16.82 -8.28
C ALA A 297 0.56 17.03 -6.87
N LEU A 298 -0.23 16.91 -5.80
CA LEU A 298 0.27 16.95 -4.42
C LEU A 298 1.27 15.82 -4.13
N ILE A 299 0.99 14.59 -4.56
CA ILE A 299 1.88 13.44 -4.37
C ILE A 299 3.17 13.59 -5.20
N GLU A 300 3.07 14.17 -6.39
CA GLU A 300 4.19 14.41 -7.29
C GLU A 300 4.96 15.70 -6.95
N ALA A 301 4.40 16.58 -6.11
CA ALA A 301 5.03 17.80 -5.66
C ALA A 301 6.37 17.52 -5.00
N ARG A 302 7.30 18.46 -5.14
CA ARG A 302 8.64 18.37 -4.55
C ARG A 302 8.95 19.66 -3.81
N PRO A 303 9.57 19.56 -2.62
CA PRO A 303 10.03 20.74 -1.90
C PRO A 303 11.00 21.57 -2.76
N PRO A 304 11.01 22.90 -2.63
CA PRO A 304 12.00 23.75 -3.28
C PRO A 304 13.43 23.28 -3.00
N GLY A 305 14.29 23.29 -4.02
CA GLY A 305 15.69 22.86 -3.89
C GLY A 305 15.93 21.35 -4.00
N VAL A 306 14.90 20.51 -3.94
CA VAL A 306 15.02 19.08 -4.27
C VAL A 306 15.04 18.95 -5.79
N ALA A 307 16.18 18.52 -6.35
CA ALA A 307 16.33 18.35 -7.78
C ALA A 307 15.22 17.41 -8.32
N PRO A 308 14.61 17.73 -9.48
CA PRO A 308 13.66 16.83 -10.11
C PRO A 308 14.34 15.47 -10.29
N LEU A 309 13.73 14.43 -9.74
CA LEU A 309 14.18 13.08 -10.01
C LEU A 309 14.08 12.88 -11.51
N GLN A 310 15.22 12.72 -12.18
CA GLN A 310 15.22 12.33 -13.57
C GLN A 310 14.48 11.00 -13.61
N ASN A 311 13.25 11.02 -14.12
CA ASN A 311 12.44 9.83 -14.20
C ASN A 311 13.06 8.95 -15.29
N ILE A 312 14.02 8.10 -14.89
CA ILE A 312 14.76 7.20 -15.77
C ILE A 312 13.76 6.33 -16.58
N ASN A 313 12.59 6.05 -16.00
CA ASN A 313 11.54 5.29 -16.64
C ASN A 313 10.71 6.10 -17.64
N SER A 314 10.51 7.41 -17.47
CA SER A 314 9.82 8.23 -18.49
C SER A 314 10.68 8.40 -19.75
N ALA A 315 12.00 8.51 -19.59
CA ALA A 315 12.95 8.51 -20.70
C ALA A 315 12.99 7.13 -21.41
N LYS A 316 12.97 6.02 -20.66
CA LYS A 316 12.86 4.67 -21.24
C LYS A 316 11.52 4.44 -21.96
N ARG A 317 10.39 4.86 -21.38
CA ARG A 317 9.06 4.77 -22.01
C ARG A 317 8.97 5.58 -23.29
N ARG A 318 9.52 6.80 -23.32
CA ARG A 318 9.62 7.60 -24.56
C ARG A 318 10.46 6.89 -25.62
N ARG A 319 11.63 6.36 -25.25
CA ARG A 319 12.50 5.60 -26.19
C ARG A 319 11.85 4.32 -26.73
N GLN A 320 11.08 3.59 -25.92
CA GLN A 320 10.34 2.40 -26.39
C GLN A 320 9.18 2.78 -27.33
N HIS A 321 8.46 3.86 -27.03
CA HIS A 321 7.41 4.35 -27.93
C HIS A 321 7.99 4.85 -29.26
N GLU A 322 9.12 5.56 -29.24
CA GLU A 322 9.83 6.02 -30.44
C GLU A 322 10.42 4.84 -31.25
N ALA A 323 10.99 3.82 -30.59
CA ALA A 323 11.49 2.62 -31.27
C ALA A 323 10.37 1.82 -31.97
N THR A 324 9.16 1.82 -31.41
CA THR A 324 7.98 1.18 -32.01
C THR A 324 7.48 1.94 -33.25
N PHE A 325 7.73 3.26 -33.32
CA PHE A 325 7.40 4.08 -34.49
C PHE A 325 8.44 4.01 -35.62
N LEU A 326 9.70 3.68 -35.29
CA LEU A 326 10.78 3.57 -36.29
C LEU A 326 10.82 2.21 -37.01
N THR A 327 10.13 1.19 -36.51
CA THR A 327 9.87 -0.03 -37.28
C THR A 327 8.62 0.16 -38.14
N GLY A 328 8.82 0.69 -39.36
CA GLY A 328 7.74 0.83 -40.35
C GLY A 328 7.02 -0.50 -40.68
N PRO A 329 5.88 -0.46 -41.40
CA PRO A 329 5.03 -1.61 -41.67
C PRO A 329 5.72 -2.62 -42.61
N GLY A 330 6.56 -3.48 -42.06
CA GLY A 330 7.21 -4.58 -42.76
C GLY A 330 6.30 -5.79 -42.87
N SER A 331 5.67 -5.96 -44.04
CA SER A 331 5.23 -7.22 -44.66
C SER A 331 4.65 -8.31 -43.73
N MET A 332 3.32 -8.33 -43.59
CA MET A 332 2.59 -9.50 -43.07
C MET A 332 2.75 -10.70 -44.01
N ARG A 333 3.66 -11.63 -43.66
CA ARG A 333 3.64 -12.99 -44.21
C ARG A 333 2.45 -13.76 -43.62
N LYS A 334 1.43 -14.02 -44.44
CA LYS A 334 0.30 -14.92 -44.16
C LYS A 334 0.83 -16.33 -43.82
N ARG A 335 0.81 -16.72 -42.54
CA ARG A 335 0.90 -18.13 -42.13
C ARG A 335 -0.52 -18.72 -42.09
N LYS A 336 -0.81 -19.60 -43.06
CA LYS A 336 -1.96 -20.51 -43.00
C LYS A 336 -1.66 -21.58 -41.94
N ASN A 337 -2.42 -21.61 -40.86
CA ASN A 337 -2.53 -22.78 -40.00
C ASN A 337 -3.91 -23.40 -40.17
N LYS A 338 -3.91 -24.71 -40.39
CA LYS A 338 -5.03 -25.57 -40.75
C LYS A 338 -5.08 -26.70 -39.72
N GLY A 339 -6.27 -27.01 -39.20
CA GLY A 339 -6.58 -28.18 -38.38
C GLY A 339 -6.48 -27.93 -36.87
N ALA A 340 -7.32 -28.50 -36.01
CA ALA A 340 -8.51 -29.33 -36.15
C ALA A 340 -9.36 -29.07 -34.89
N ARG A 341 -10.69 -29.08 -35.02
CA ARG A 341 -11.64 -28.78 -33.95
C ARG A 341 -12.34 -30.09 -33.62
N GLU A 342 -11.95 -30.72 -32.51
CA GLU A 342 -12.67 -31.86 -31.95
C GLU A 342 -13.84 -31.36 -31.09
N MET A 343 -14.99 -32.00 -31.32
CA MET A 343 -16.23 -31.88 -30.58
C MET A 343 -16.07 -32.51 -29.21
N ILE A 344 -16.52 -31.82 -28.16
CA ILE A 344 -16.93 -32.44 -26.91
C ILE A 344 -18.36 -32.01 -26.64
N GLN A 345 -19.23 -33.02 -26.57
CA GLN A 345 -20.64 -32.94 -26.23
C GLN A 345 -20.80 -32.47 -24.77
N SER A 346 -21.67 -31.50 -24.57
CA SER A 346 -22.16 -31.06 -23.27
C SER A 346 -23.49 -31.77 -23.04
N SER A 347 -23.54 -32.66 -22.06
CA SER A 347 -24.77 -33.28 -21.56
C SER A 347 -25.44 -32.38 -20.52
N ASP A 348 -26.72 -32.11 -20.78
CA ASP A 348 -27.69 -31.50 -19.88
C ASP A 348 -27.87 -32.34 -18.59
N GLU A 349 -27.74 -31.70 -17.43
CA GLU A 349 -28.37 -32.17 -16.19
C GLU A 349 -29.10 -31.00 -15.53
N THR A 350 -30.43 -31.09 -15.62
CA THR A 350 -31.44 -30.37 -14.85
C THR A 350 -31.27 -30.61 -13.35
N ILE A 351 -31.20 -29.53 -12.57
CA ILE A 351 -31.34 -29.58 -11.11
C ILE A 351 -32.68 -28.92 -10.74
N GLU A 352 -33.51 -29.72 -10.09
CA GLU A 352 -34.82 -29.35 -9.52
C GLU A 352 -34.67 -28.33 -8.38
N GLU A 353 -35.53 -27.31 -8.42
CA GLU A 353 -35.81 -26.40 -7.31
C GLU A 353 -36.60 -27.14 -6.22
N THR A 354 -36.08 -27.17 -5.00
CA THR A 354 -36.85 -27.49 -3.79
C THR A 354 -36.93 -26.26 -2.90
N SER A 355 -38.11 -25.64 -2.92
CA SER A 355 -38.55 -24.61 -1.99
C SER A 355 -38.83 -25.25 -0.63
N ASN A 356 -38.10 -24.84 0.41
CA ASN A 356 -38.50 -25.10 1.80
C ASN A 356 -38.94 -23.79 2.45
N ASN A 357 -40.26 -23.68 2.62
CA ASN A 357 -40.89 -22.85 3.64
C ASN A 357 -40.60 -23.46 5.02
N VAL A 358 -40.17 -22.63 5.97
CA VAL A 358 -40.32 -22.91 7.41
C VAL A 358 -40.94 -21.68 8.06
N GLN A 359 -41.96 -21.98 8.86
CA GLN A 359 -42.80 -21.07 9.66
C GLN A 359 -42.06 -20.32 10.74
#